data_AF-A0A9E6WCR6-F1
#
_entry.id   AF-A0A9E6WCR6-F1
#
_cell.length_a   1.000
_cell.length_b   1.000
_cell.length_c   1.000
_cell.angle_alpha   90.00
_cell.angle_beta   90.00
_cell.angle_gamma   90.00
#
_symmetry.space_group_name_H-M   'P 1'
#
loop_
_entity.id
_entity.type
_entity.pdbx_description
1 polymer ?
#
loop_
_entity_poly.entity_id
_entity_poly.type
_entity_poly.pdbx_seq_one_letter_code
_entity_poly.pdbx_strand_id
1 'polypeptide(L)'
;MKLLDSTKPAELPTEALLARLRSRRAGIDLLDPVATESIEATVWVYQRLNKRLRRRLEPFFELLAMRNLTLQLRYLLAGELPATLLSNSLLAKPLRQLLANSDENQALIAQLEAALVGDYPFAFGLTVTYREQGPGGVEMQLAEGMLVDALKRSRNVPLKRTLGYLIDMRNCLMLSRLWRWQVKQPPALTGGGNLDRNNLQRIWARHDSERLTSLAERLTGESLRNSNLDGGVTIGMEQAFLRGLTRQFRRLGRDPLGLAVIIEYLWRVELAVHNQLLRKTLSDDRGSLLEEVLLL
;
A
#
# COMPACT_ATOMS: atom_id res chain seq x y z
N MET A 1 9.79 -18.03 4.35
CA MET A 1 9.06 -17.58 5.55
C MET A 1 7.88 -16.71 5.13
N LYS A 2 6.69 -16.98 5.68
CA LYS A 2 5.48 -16.16 5.42
C LYS A 2 5.56 -14.80 6.11
N LEU A 3 4.96 -13.79 5.46
CA LEU A 3 4.84 -12.42 6.01
C LEU A 3 3.90 -12.38 7.21
N LEU A 4 2.75 -13.05 7.12
CA LEU A 4 1.68 -12.92 8.11
C LEU A 4 1.89 -13.84 9.31
N ASP A 5 1.53 -13.33 10.49
CA ASP A 5 1.53 -14.12 11.71
C ASP A 5 0.53 -15.29 11.65
N SER A 6 0.98 -16.44 12.16
CA SER A 6 0.21 -17.68 12.23
C SER A 6 -0.73 -17.68 13.43
N THR A 7 -1.65 -16.72 13.49
CA THR A 7 -2.66 -16.68 14.56
C THR A 7 -3.73 -17.75 14.32
N LYS A 8 -4.29 -18.36 15.38
CA LYS A 8 -5.46 -19.23 15.20
C LYS A 8 -6.65 -18.38 14.71
N PRO A 9 -7.31 -18.74 13.60
CA PRO A 9 -8.47 -18.01 13.10
C PRO A 9 -9.63 -18.11 14.08
N ALA A 10 -10.41 -17.04 14.23
CA ALA A 10 -11.58 -17.06 15.08
C ALA A 10 -12.67 -18.00 14.53
N GLU A 11 -13.41 -18.61 15.46
CA GLU A 11 -14.56 -19.47 15.16
C GLU A 11 -15.89 -18.69 15.07
N LEU A 12 -15.83 -17.36 15.17
CA LEU A 12 -17.02 -16.51 15.12
C LEU A 12 -17.74 -16.60 13.75
N PRO A 13 -19.09 -16.59 13.73
CA PRO A 13 -19.85 -16.46 12.49
C PRO A 13 -19.44 -15.21 11.70
N THR A 14 -19.41 -15.33 10.37
CA THR A 14 -18.98 -14.24 9.47
C THR A 14 -19.86 -13.01 9.63
N GLU A 15 -21.16 -13.23 9.81
CA GLU A 15 -22.21 -12.24 9.94
C GLU A 15 -21.99 -11.37 11.18
N ALA A 16 -21.54 -11.98 12.28
CA ALA A 16 -21.23 -11.27 13.52
C ALA A 16 -20.02 -10.33 13.35
N LEU A 17 -18.98 -10.77 12.63
CA LEU A 17 -17.85 -9.91 12.29
C LEU A 17 -18.29 -8.74 11.40
N LEU A 18 -19.07 -9.02 10.35
CA LEU A 18 -19.56 -7.99 9.43
C LEU A 18 -20.49 -6.98 10.11
N ALA A 19 -21.32 -7.41 11.06
CA ALA A 19 -22.10 -6.50 11.90
C ALA A 19 -21.20 -5.54 12.71
N ARG A 20 -20.19 -6.08 13.41
CA ARG A 20 -19.24 -5.27 14.19
C ARG A 20 -18.44 -4.30 13.32
N LEU A 21 -18.00 -4.74 12.14
CA LEU A 21 -17.30 -3.88 11.17
C LEU A 21 -18.17 -2.74 10.68
N ARG A 22 -19.47 -2.98 10.43
CA ARG A 22 -20.41 -1.92 10.04
C ARG A 22 -20.61 -0.90 11.16
N SER A 23 -20.78 -1.35 12.41
CA SER A 23 -20.87 -0.45 13.58
C SER A 23 -19.60 0.38 13.75
N ARG A 24 -18.42 -0.23 13.66
CA ARG A 24 -17.13 0.47 13.72
C ARG A 24 -16.95 1.45 12.54
N ARG A 25 -17.39 1.07 11.33
CA ARG A 25 -17.37 1.95 10.15
C ARG A 25 -18.18 3.22 10.38
N ALA A 26 -19.38 3.10 10.95
CA ALA A 26 -20.22 4.25 11.28
C ALA A 26 -19.53 5.18 12.30
N GLY A 27 -18.80 4.60 13.27
CA GLY A 27 -18.00 5.39 14.22
C GLY A 27 -16.87 6.20 13.58
N ILE A 28 -16.21 5.68 12.53
CA ILE A 28 -15.18 6.43 11.78
C ILE A 28 -15.77 7.65 11.08
N ASP A 29 -17.01 7.57 10.58
CA ASP A 29 -17.68 8.69 9.91
C ASP A 29 -18.20 9.76 10.90
N LEU A 30 -18.37 9.41 12.18
CA LEU A 30 -18.96 10.26 13.22
C LEU A 30 -17.94 10.93 14.16
N LEU A 31 -16.73 10.40 14.25
CA LEU A 31 -15.65 10.92 15.10
C LEU A 31 -14.60 11.64 14.25
N ASP A 32 -14.07 12.76 14.74
CA ASP A 32 -12.84 13.35 14.21
C ASP A 32 -11.75 12.23 14.25
N PRO A 33 -10.91 12.01 13.21
CA PRO A 33 -10.08 10.80 13.05
C PRO A 33 -8.97 10.59 14.12
N VAL A 34 -9.03 11.29 15.25
CA VAL A 34 -7.98 11.39 16.26
C VAL A 34 -7.97 10.21 17.24
N ALA A 35 -8.96 9.32 17.24
CA ALA A 35 -8.98 8.21 18.18
C ALA A 35 -8.07 7.04 17.73
N THR A 36 -6.83 7.06 18.22
CA THR A 36 -5.95 6.01 18.80
C THR A 36 -6.10 4.50 18.45
N GLU A 37 -7.11 4.03 17.70
CA GLU A 37 -7.38 2.59 17.43
C GLU A 37 -6.85 2.07 16.08
N SER A 38 -6.04 2.84 15.35
CA SER A 38 -5.86 2.60 13.91
C SER A 38 -4.95 1.41 13.55
N ILE A 39 -3.85 1.17 14.29
CA ILE A 39 -2.94 0.04 13.97
C ILE A 39 -3.44 -1.27 14.58
N GLU A 40 -4.09 -1.20 15.74
CA GLU A 40 -4.74 -2.35 16.36
C GLU A 40 -5.94 -2.83 15.53
N ALA A 41 -6.62 -1.94 14.81
CA ALA A 41 -7.79 -2.30 14.01
C ALA A 41 -7.47 -3.35 12.93
N THR A 42 -6.37 -3.21 12.18
CA THR A 42 -6.01 -4.18 11.14
C THR A 42 -5.70 -5.57 11.73
N VAL A 43 -4.98 -5.61 12.86
CA VAL A 43 -4.68 -6.84 13.61
C VAL A 43 -5.95 -7.46 14.19
N TRP A 44 -6.81 -6.63 14.77
CA TRP A 44 -8.09 -7.00 15.38
C TRP A 44 -8.99 -7.69 14.36
N VAL A 45 -9.04 -7.17 13.13
CA VAL A 45 -9.77 -7.79 12.01
C VAL A 45 -9.11 -9.12 11.67
N TYR A 46 -7.80 -9.14 11.42
CA TYR A 46 -7.08 -10.33 10.99
C TYR A 46 -7.26 -11.52 11.95
N GLN A 47 -7.19 -11.28 13.26
CA GLN A 47 -7.40 -12.30 14.30
C GLN A 47 -8.83 -12.86 14.31
N ARG A 48 -9.81 -12.07 13.86
CA ARG A 48 -11.25 -12.44 13.88
C ARG A 48 -11.76 -13.05 12.58
N LEU A 49 -10.92 -13.14 11.55
CA LEU A 49 -11.29 -13.83 10.32
C LEU A 49 -11.29 -15.35 10.53
N ASN A 50 -12.36 -16.00 10.09
CA ASN A 50 -12.36 -17.45 9.93
C ASN A 50 -11.44 -17.88 8.77
N LYS A 51 -11.14 -19.18 8.69
CA LYS A 51 -10.23 -19.77 7.68
C LYS A 51 -10.59 -19.39 6.24
N ARG A 52 -11.89 -19.35 5.90
CA ARG A 52 -12.36 -19.06 4.53
C ARG A 52 -12.10 -17.60 4.17
N LEU A 53 -12.46 -16.67 5.05
CA LEU A 53 -12.24 -15.23 4.84
C LEU A 53 -10.75 -14.90 4.80
N ARG A 54 -9.96 -15.50 5.69
CA ARG A 54 -8.51 -15.30 5.73
C ARG A 54 -7.87 -15.70 4.41
N ARG A 55 -8.15 -16.89 3.88
CA ARG A 55 -7.63 -17.32 2.55
C ARG A 55 -8.05 -16.38 1.41
N ARG A 56 -9.26 -15.79 1.46
CA ARG A 56 -9.75 -14.89 0.41
C ARG A 56 -9.13 -13.50 0.47
N LEU A 57 -8.74 -13.05 1.67
CA LEU A 57 -8.17 -11.72 1.92
C LEU A 57 -6.66 -11.75 2.16
N GLU A 58 -6.05 -12.94 2.22
CA GLU A 58 -4.61 -13.13 2.44
C GLU A 58 -3.75 -12.25 1.53
N PRO A 59 -3.99 -12.15 0.20
CA PRO A 59 -3.21 -11.25 -0.65
C PRO A 59 -3.30 -9.78 -0.23
N PHE A 60 -4.43 -9.35 0.33
CA PHE A 60 -4.60 -7.97 0.82
C PHE A 60 -3.86 -7.74 2.14
N PHE A 61 -3.93 -8.68 3.09
CA PHE A 61 -3.18 -8.57 4.33
C PHE A 61 -1.68 -8.66 4.10
N GLU A 62 -1.21 -9.52 3.18
CA GLU A 62 0.21 -9.58 2.81
C GLU A 62 0.69 -8.28 2.15
N LEU A 63 -0.16 -7.62 1.36
CA LEU A 63 0.16 -6.29 0.84
C LEU A 63 0.35 -5.26 1.97
N LEU A 64 -0.56 -5.22 2.94
CA LEU A 64 -0.45 -4.33 4.11
C LEU A 64 0.79 -4.66 4.95
N ALA A 65 1.06 -5.95 5.16
CA ALA A 65 2.23 -6.43 5.89
C ALA A 65 3.53 -6.07 5.17
N MET A 66 3.60 -6.23 3.84
CA MET A 66 4.75 -5.84 3.05
C MET A 66 4.99 -4.33 3.09
N ARG A 67 3.94 -3.52 2.98
CA ARG A 67 4.06 -2.06 3.14
C ARG A 67 4.70 -1.70 4.47
N ASN A 68 4.23 -2.29 5.56
CA ASN A 68 4.77 -1.94 6.87
C ASN A 68 6.21 -2.50 7.03
N LEU A 69 6.55 -3.61 6.37
CA LEU A 69 7.93 -4.09 6.25
C LEU A 69 8.81 -3.09 5.49
N THR A 70 8.39 -2.63 4.30
CA THR A 70 9.19 -1.67 3.50
C THR A 70 9.36 -0.34 4.22
N LEU A 71 8.32 0.17 4.88
CA LEU A 71 8.41 1.37 5.72
C LEU A 71 9.40 1.18 6.87
N GLN A 72 9.35 0.05 7.59
CA GLN A 72 10.34 -0.20 8.64
C GLN A 72 11.76 -0.33 8.10
N LEU A 73 11.95 -0.99 6.97
CA LEU A 73 13.25 -1.05 6.31
C LEU A 73 13.75 0.34 5.93
N ARG A 74 12.89 1.24 5.44
CA ARG A 74 13.27 2.61 5.12
C ARG A 74 13.88 3.33 6.33
N TYR A 75 13.20 3.27 7.48
CA TYR A 75 13.70 3.86 8.73
C TYR A 75 14.99 3.20 9.20
N LEU A 76 15.03 1.86 9.27
CA LEU A 76 16.20 1.12 9.73
C LEU A 76 17.43 1.38 8.86
N LEU A 77 17.27 1.35 7.53
CA LEU A 77 18.36 1.60 6.59
C LEU A 77 18.84 3.06 6.60
N ALA A 78 17.98 4.00 7.03
CA ALA A 78 18.34 5.39 7.27
C ALA A 78 18.96 5.64 8.66
N GLY A 79 19.02 4.62 9.53
CA GLY A 79 19.51 4.77 10.91
C GLY A 79 18.52 5.47 11.85
N GLU A 80 17.25 5.54 11.46
CA GLU A 80 16.18 6.17 12.22
C GLU A 80 15.29 5.14 12.92
N LEU A 81 14.66 5.55 14.03
CA LEU A 81 13.67 4.71 14.71
C LEU A 81 12.32 4.84 14.00
N PRO A 82 11.66 3.73 13.63
CA PRO A 82 10.31 3.79 13.08
C PRO A 82 9.37 4.50 14.05
N ALA A 83 8.49 5.37 13.55
CA ALA A 83 7.44 5.96 14.36
C ALA A 83 6.67 4.86 15.11
N THR A 84 6.31 5.07 16.37
CA THR A 84 5.55 4.10 17.19
C THR A 84 4.22 3.68 16.56
N LEU A 85 3.69 4.52 15.67
CA LEU A 85 2.54 4.27 14.81
C LEU A 85 2.78 3.19 13.72
N LEU A 86 4.01 2.71 13.53
CA LEU A 86 4.36 1.67 12.55
C LEU A 86 4.52 0.29 13.19
N SER A 87 3.86 0.03 14.33
CA SER A 87 3.98 -1.25 15.02
C SER A 87 3.54 -2.42 14.13
N ASN A 88 4.50 -3.29 13.79
CA ASN A 88 4.41 -4.35 12.77
C ASN A 88 3.62 -5.58 13.21
N SER A 89 2.50 -5.39 13.88
CA SER A 89 1.74 -6.46 14.54
C SER A 89 1.14 -7.50 13.58
N LEU A 90 1.09 -7.24 12.27
CA LEU A 90 0.75 -8.24 11.27
C LEU A 90 1.92 -9.16 10.89
N LEU A 91 3.17 -8.69 11.02
CA LEU A 91 4.34 -9.46 10.62
C LEU A 91 4.55 -10.65 11.54
N ALA A 92 4.88 -11.78 10.92
CA ALA A 92 5.29 -12.99 11.61
C ALA A 92 6.42 -12.66 12.61
N LYS A 93 6.33 -13.27 13.80
CA LYS A 93 7.29 -13.03 14.88
C LYS A 93 8.77 -13.16 14.44
N PRO A 94 9.18 -14.15 13.63
CA PRO A 94 10.58 -14.26 13.26
C PRO A 94 11.06 -13.13 12.32
N LEU A 95 10.18 -12.57 11.46
CA LEU A 95 10.50 -11.36 10.68
C LEU A 95 10.72 -10.16 11.60
N ARG A 96 9.86 -9.97 12.61
CA ARG A 96 10.03 -8.89 13.59
C ARG A 96 11.33 -9.01 14.37
N GLN A 97 11.73 -10.23 14.73
CA GLN A 97 13.00 -10.48 15.43
C GLN A 97 14.20 -10.20 14.52
N LEU A 98 14.13 -10.59 13.24
CA LEU A 98 15.16 -10.28 12.25
C LEU A 98 15.37 -8.76 12.12
N LEU A 99 14.28 -7.98 12.03
CA LEU A 99 14.36 -6.52 11.95
C LEU A 99 14.89 -5.86 13.22
N ALA A 100 14.61 -6.43 14.40
CA ALA A 100 15.02 -5.86 15.68
C ALA A 100 16.48 -6.13 16.07
N ASN A 101 17.07 -7.21 15.55
CA ASN A 101 18.39 -7.71 15.97
C ASN A 101 19.48 -7.46 14.92
N SER A 102 19.25 -6.57 13.95
CA SER A 102 20.18 -6.33 12.85
C SER A 102 20.95 -5.03 13.05
N ASP A 103 22.25 -5.15 13.27
CA ASP A 103 23.16 -3.99 13.44
C ASP A 103 23.81 -3.55 12.12
N GLU A 104 23.79 -4.40 11.08
CA GLU A 104 24.42 -4.14 9.79
C GLU A 104 23.43 -4.26 8.62
N ASN A 105 23.27 -3.16 7.87
CA ASN A 105 22.29 -3.05 6.78
C ASN A 105 22.46 -4.10 5.68
N GLN A 106 23.70 -4.42 5.27
CA GLN A 106 23.92 -5.43 4.24
C GLN A 106 23.56 -6.85 4.73
N ALA A 107 23.93 -7.17 5.97
CA ALA A 107 23.59 -8.44 6.59
C ALA A 107 22.06 -8.58 6.76
N LEU A 108 21.38 -7.50 7.17
CA LEU A 108 19.93 -7.44 7.26
C LEU A 108 19.24 -7.81 5.94
N ILE A 109 19.66 -7.17 4.83
CA ILE A 109 19.07 -7.44 3.52
C ILE A 109 19.33 -8.87 3.06
N ALA A 110 20.54 -9.41 3.26
CA ALA A 110 20.86 -10.79 2.90
C ALA A 110 20.02 -11.81 3.71
N GLN A 111 19.84 -11.57 5.00
CA GLN A 111 18.98 -12.41 5.85
C GLN A 111 17.50 -12.31 5.43
N LEU A 112 17.04 -11.10 5.09
CA LEU A 112 15.68 -10.87 4.63
C LEU A 112 15.41 -11.58 3.29
N GLU A 113 16.34 -11.51 2.34
CA GLU A 113 16.28 -12.24 1.07
C GLU A 113 16.15 -13.75 1.30
N ALA A 114 17.05 -14.33 2.08
CA ALA A 114 17.04 -15.75 2.40
C ALA A 114 15.73 -16.18 3.08
N ALA A 115 15.20 -15.32 3.96
CA ALA A 115 13.94 -15.54 4.64
C ALA A 115 12.73 -15.53 3.70
N LEU A 116 12.65 -14.58 2.76
CA LEU A 116 11.46 -14.34 1.96
C LEU A 116 11.42 -15.16 0.66
N VAL A 117 12.55 -15.45 0.02
CA VAL A 117 12.61 -15.96 -1.36
C VAL A 117 11.79 -17.25 -1.59
N GLY A 118 11.73 -18.13 -0.59
CA GLY A 118 10.98 -19.39 -0.71
C GLY A 118 9.46 -19.20 -0.81
N ASP A 119 8.91 -18.14 -0.21
CA ASP A 119 7.48 -17.85 -0.24
C ASP A 119 7.13 -16.70 -1.20
N TYR A 120 8.11 -15.83 -1.47
CA TYR A 120 7.98 -14.62 -2.27
C TYR A 120 9.15 -14.57 -3.27
N PRO A 121 9.04 -15.22 -4.44
CA PRO A 121 10.15 -15.32 -5.40
C PRO A 121 10.69 -13.98 -5.90
N PHE A 122 9.87 -12.92 -5.86
CA PHE A 122 10.29 -11.56 -6.21
C PHE A 122 11.30 -10.95 -5.22
N ALA A 123 11.50 -11.55 -4.05
CA ALA A 123 12.53 -11.18 -3.10
C ALA A 123 13.94 -11.70 -3.49
N PHE A 124 14.04 -12.52 -4.53
CA PHE A 124 15.34 -12.94 -5.05
C PHE A 124 16.14 -11.74 -5.58
N GLY A 125 17.41 -11.65 -5.22
CA GLY A 125 18.31 -10.60 -5.68
C GLY A 125 18.26 -9.30 -4.87
N LEU A 126 17.54 -9.25 -3.74
CA LEU A 126 17.47 -8.02 -2.92
C LEU A 126 18.86 -7.53 -2.48
N THR A 127 19.79 -8.43 -2.17
CA THR A 127 21.16 -8.07 -1.80
C THR A 127 21.89 -7.38 -2.96
N VAL A 128 21.69 -7.85 -4.18
CA VAL A 128 22.27 -7.23 -5.39
C VAL A 128 21.62 -5.87 -5.63
N THR A 129 20.29 -5.80 -5.59
CA THR A 129 19.53 -4.55 -5.72
C THR A 129 19.97 -3.52 -4.69
N TYR A 130 20.19 -3.90 -3.43
CA TYR A 130 20.68 -2.99 -2.40
C TYR A 130 22.06 -2.42 -2.72
N ARG A 131 22.97 -3.24 -3.24
CA ARG A 131 24.33 -2.80 -3.60
C ARG A 131 24.33 -1.85 -4.80
N GLU A 132 23.48 -2.10 -5.78
CA GLU A 132 23.44 -1.34 -7.03
C GLU A 132 22.56 -0.08 -6.95
N GLN A 133 21.45 -0.14 -6.21
CA GLN A 133 20.39 0.87 -6.21
C GLN A 133 20.07 1.41 -4.80
N GLY A 134 20.73 0.90 -3.76
CA GLY A 134 20.52 1.34 -2.38
C GLY A 134 19.17 0.91 -1.78
N PRO A 135 18.78 1.51 -0.64
CA PRO A 135 17.52 1.25 0.06
C PRO A 135 16.28 1.42 -0.83
N GLY A 136 16.27 2.43 -1.70
CA GLY A 136 15.13 2.72 -2.58
C GLY A 136 14.88 1.61 -3.60
N GLY A 137 15.92 0.95 -4.10
CA GLY A 137 15.77 -0.20 -5.00
C GLY A 137 15.14 -1.40 -4.29
N VAL A 138 15.55 -1.69 -3.05
CA VAL A 138 14.98 -2.76 -2.21
C VAL A 138 13.49 -2.52 -1.96
N GLU A 139 13.15 -1.30 -1.55
CA GLU A 139 11.76 -0.90 -1.33
C GLU A 139 10.92 -1.08 -2.59
N MET A 140 11.41 -0.57 -3.73
CA MET A 140 10.73 -0.68 -5.01
C MET A 140 10.50 -2.14 -5.41
N GLN A 141 11.52 -3.00 -5.29
CA GLN A 141 11.42 -4.41 -5.63
C GLN A 141 10.38 -5.15 -4.78
N LEU A 142 10.38 -4.91 -3.47
CA LEU A 142 9.43 -5.52 -2.54
C LEU A 142 7.99 -5.04 -2.78
N ALA A 143 7.78 -3.72 -2.94
CA ALA A 143 6.47 -3.13 -3.18
C ALA A 143 5.86 -3.59 -4.52
N GLU A 144 6.63 -3.52 -5.61
CA GLU A 144 6.20 -3.98 -6.93
C GLU A 144 5.92 -5.48 -6.95
N GLY A 145 6.86 -6.27 -6.44
CA GLY A 145 6.76 -7.72 -6.42
C GLY A 145 5.53 -8.18 -5.66
N MET A 146 5.27 -7.59 -4.49
CA MET A 146 4.10 -7.91 -3.68
C MET A 146 2.78 -7.54 -4.36
N LEU A 147 2.69 -6.38 -5.02
CA LEU A 147 1.48 -6.01 -5.75
C LEU A 147 1.16 -6.98 -6.88
N VAL A 148 2.17 -7.32 -7.69
CA VAL A 148 2.01 -8.25 -8.82
C VAL A 148 1.64 -9.65 -8.32
N ASP A 149 2.31 -10.12 -7.28
CA ASP A 149 2.03 -11.41 -6.67
C ASP A 149 0.64 -11.47 -6.03
N ALA A 150 0.26 -10.44 -5.27
CA ALA A 150 -1.07 -10.32 -4.68
C ALA A 150 -2.17 -10.33 -5.74
N LEU A 151 -1.97 -9.62 -6.87
CA LEU A 151 -2.92 -9.59 -7.98
C LEU A 151 -3.09 -10.99 -8.60
N LYS A 152 -1.98 -11.70 -8.84
CA LYS A 152 -1.98 -13.05 -9.40
C LYS A 152 -2.71 -14.04 -8.48
N ARG A 153 -2.47 -13.97 -7.17
CA ARG A 153 -3.08 -14.89 -6.18
C ARG A 153 -4.50 -14.52 -5.78
N SER A 154 -4.91 -13.28 -5.97
CA SER A 154 -6.27 -12.83 -5.66
C SER A 154 -7.29 -13.62 -6.48
N ARG A 155 -8.31 -14.18 -5.81
CA ARG A 155 -9.42 -14.92 -6.46
C ARG A 155 -10.73 -14.15 -6.44
N ASN A 156 -10.78 -13.01 -5.76
CA ASN A 156 -11.98 -12.22 -5.57
C ASN A 156 -11.96 -11.01 -6.52
N VAL A 157 -13.04 -10.82 -7.28
CA VAL A 157 -13.15 -9.74 -8.29
C VAL A 157 -12.97 -8.35 -7.67
N PRO A 158 -13.66 -7.96 -6.58
CA PRO A 158 -13.38 -6.73 -5.86
C PRO A 158 -11.89 -6.53 -5.55
N LEU A 159 -11.22 -7.51 -4.95
CA LEU A 159 -9.81 -7.40 -4.60
C LEU A 159 -8.90 -7.29 -5.83
N LYS A 160 -9.16 -8.05 -6.90
CA LYS A 160 -8.42 -7.91 -8.17
C LYS A 160 -8.54 -6.49 -8.75
N ARG A 161 -9.75 -5.93 -8.75
CA ARG A 161 -10.01 -4.57 -9.25
C ARG A 161 -9.26 -3.52 -8.42
N THR A 162 -9.26 -3.68 -7.10
CA THR A 162 -8.48 -2.85 -6.19
C THR A 162 -6.99 -2.93 -6.49
N LEU A 163 -6.42 -4.13 -6.56
CA LEU A 163 -4.98 -4.31 -6.82
C LEU A 163 -4.58 -3.75 -8.20
N GLY A 164 -5.41 -3.94 -9.23
CA GLY A 164 -5.21 -3.32 -10.54
C GLY A 164 -5.24 -1.79 -10.49
N TYR A 165 -6.17 -1.21 -9.71
CA TYR A 165 -6.23 0.23 -9.50
C TYR A 165 -4.97 0.77 -8.82
N LEU A 166 -4.42 0.05 -7.83
CA LEU A 166 -3.18 0.44 -7.16
C LEU A 166 -1.99 0.43 -8.12
N ILE A 167 -1.92 -0.57 -9.00
CA ILE A 167 -0.90 -0.61 -10.06
C ILE A 167 -1.04 0.60 -11.00
N ASP A 168 -2.25 0.96 -11.40
CA ASP A 168 -2.49 2.14 -12.25
C ASP A 168 -2.08 3.44 -11.56
N MET A 169 -2.48 3.61 -10.29
CA MET A 169 -2.09 4.73 -9.44
C MET A 169 -0.55 4.83 -9.36
N ARG A 170 0.14 3.72 -9.08
CA ARG A 170 1.60 3.65 -9.03
C ARG A 170 2.24 4.17 -10.31
N ASN A 171 1.83 3.60 -11.43
CA ASN A 171 2.43 3.90 -12.71
C ASN A 171 2.24 5.38 -13.06
N CYS A 172 1.05 5.94 -12.82
CA CYS A 172 0.79 7.36 -13.06
C CYS A 172 1.63 8.28 -12.16
N LEU A 173 1.69 8.00 -10.86
CA LEU A 173 2.48 8.80 -9.91
C LEU A 173 3.98 8.71 -10.20
N MET A 174 4.47 7.51 -10.55
CA MET A 174 5.86 7.31 -10.94
C MET A 174 6.22 8.12 -12.20
N LEU A 175 5.35 8.14 -13.22
CA LEU A 175 5.56 8.98 -14.41
C LEU A 175 5.65 10.46 -14.05
N SER A 176 4.67 10.95 -13.28
CA SER A 176 4.64 12.35 -12.81
C SER A 176 5.90 12.71 -12.03
N ARG A 177 6.35 11.82 -11.16
CA ARG A 177 7.54 11.98 -10.32
C ARG A 177 8.83 12.02 -11.13
N LEU A 178 9.02 11.07 -12.04
CA LEU A 178 10.23 11.00 -12.86
C LEU A 178 10.35 12.18 -13.82
N TRP A 179 9.23 12.70 -14.35
CA TRP A 179 9.24 13.95 -15.11
C TRP A 179 9.65 15.14 -14.24
N ARG A 180 9.11 15.24 -13.01
CA ARG A 180 9.49 16.30 -12.06
C ARG A 180 10.99 16.28 -11.75
N TRP A 181 11.57 15.09 -11.63
CA TRP A 181 13.00 14.89 -11.39
C TRP A 181 13.87 14.87 -12.66
N GLN A 182 13.27 15.13 -13.83
CA GLN A 182 13.98 15.17 -15.12
C GLN A 182 14.78 13.88 -15.43
N VAL A 183 14.30 12.73 -14.94
CA VAL A 183 14.93 11.44 -15.19
C VAL A 183 14.71 11.07 -16.66
N LYS A 184 15.80 10.77 -17.37
CA LYS A 184 15.75 10.45 -18.82
C LYS A 184 15.42 8.99 -19.10
N GLN A 185 15.73 8.11 -18.15
CA GLN A 185 15.51 6.67 -18.31
C GLN A 185 14.00 6.35 -18.20
N PRO A 186 13.47 5.46 -19.06
CA PRO A 186 12.06 5.09 -18.99
C PRO A 186 11.75 4.31 -17.70
N PRO A 187 10.61 4.60 -17.03
CA PRO A 187 10.20 3.85 -15.85
C PRO A 187 9.92 2.39 -16.15
N ALA A 188 10.27 1.53 -15.19
CA ALA A 188 9.84 0.15 -15.16
C ALA A 188 8.35 0.08 -14.76
N LEU A 189 7.46 0.07 -15.76
CA LEU A 189 6.01 0.02 -15.52
C LEU A 189 5.54 -1.35 -15.01
N THR A 190 4.81 -1.33 -13.89
CA THR A 190 4.21 -2.53 -13.30
C THR A 190 3.00 -2.97 -14.13
N GLY A 191 2.94 -4.27 -14.48
CA GLY A 191 1.84 -4.84 -15.24
C GLY A 191 0.67 -5.30 -14.36
N GLY A 192 -0.52 -5.44 -14.95
CA GLY A 192 -1.72 -5.97 -14.27
C GLY A 192 -2.76 -4.93 -13.85
N GLY A 193 -2.48 -3.64 -14.09
CA GLY A 193 -3.45 -2.56 -13.98
C GLY A 193 -4.48 -2.55 -15.12
N ASN A 194 -5.40 -1.59 -15.08
CA ASN A 194 -6.40 -1.35 -16.14
C ASN A 194 -5.87 -0.47 -17.26
N LEU A 195 -4.76 0.24 -17.04
CA LEU A 195 -4.11 1.05 -18.07
C LEU A 195 -3.20 0.21 -18.96
N ASP A 196 -3.29 0.45 -20.27
CA ASP A 196 -2.38 -0.15 -21.24
C ASP A 196 -0.95 0.37 -21.04
N ARG A 197 0.00 -0.54 -20.80
CA ARG A 197 1.42 -0.19 -20.59
C ARG A 197 2.04 0.46 -21.81
N ASN A 198 1.70 0.01 -23.02
CA ASN A 198 2.25 0.59 -24.25
C ASN A 198 1.79 2.04 -24.43
N ASN A 199 0.57 2.36 -24.02
CA ASN A 199 0.05 3.72 -23.99
C ASN A 199 0.77 4.57 -22.93
N LEU A 200 1.02 4.05 -21.73
CA LEU A 200 1.79 4.75 -20.70
C LEU A 200 3.24 5.02 -21.12
N GLN A 201 3.89 4.07 -21.78
CA GLN A 201 5.24 4.26 -22.35
C GLN A 201 5.25 5.35 -23.43
N ARG A 202 4.23 5.40 -24.29
CA ARG A 202 4.07 6.47 -25.29
C ARG A 202 3.87 7.84 -24.64
N ILE A 203 3.08 7.91 -23.58
CA ILE A 203 2.88 9.13 -22.80
C ILE A 203 4.20 9.62 -22.21
N TRP A 204 4.95 8.72 -21.56
CA TRP A 204 6.29 8.99 -21.05
C TRP A 204 7.22 9.56 -22.13
N ALA A 205 7.36 8.84 -23.25
CA ALA A 205 8.27 9.21 -24.33
C ALA A 205 7.97 10.58 -24.93
N ARG A 206 6.69 10.98 -24.97
CA ARG A 206 6.24 12.27 -25.51
C ARG A 206 6.16 13.39 -24.47
N HIS A 207 6.41 13.10 -23.19
CA HIS A 207 6.17 14.04 -22.08
C HIS A 207 4.75 14.62 -22.10
N ASP A 208 3.76 13.79 -22.42
CA ASP A 208 2.36 14.19 -22.61
C ASP A 208 1.61 14.25 -21.27
N SER A 209 1.83 15.33 -20.53
CA SER A 209 1.28 15.55 -19.19
C SER A 209 -0.25 15.70 -19.19
N GLU A 210 -0.83 16.30 -20.24
CA GLU A 210 -2.27 16.46 -20.40
C GLU A 210 -2.97 15.12 -20.57
N ARG A 211 -2.39 14.22 -21.38
CA ARG A 211 -2.92 12.87 -21.56
C ARG A 211 -2.77 12.03 -20.30
N LEU A 212 -1.67 12.16 -19.55
CA LEU A 212 -1.55 11.50 -18.25
C LEU A 212 -2.64 11.98 -17.28
N THR A 213 -2.87 13.29 -17.23
CA THR A 213 -3.90 13.91 -16.40
C THR A 213 -5.28 13.39 -16.78
N SER A 214 -5.61 13.39 -18.06
CA SER A 214 -6.90 12.89 -18.58
C SER A 214 -7.13 11.40 -18.25
N LEU A 215 -6.07 10.58 -18.29
CA LEU A 215 -6.14 9.18 -17.87
C LEU A 215 -6.42 9.06 -16.37
N ALA A 216 -5.73 9.85 -15.54
CA ALA A 216 -5.95 9.89 -14.11
C ALA A 216 -7.39 10.35 -13.80
N GLU A 217 -7.87 11.44 -14.39
CA GLU A 217 -9.25 11.92 -14.22
C GLU A 217 -10.30 10.85 -14.54
N ARG A 218 -10.08 10.08 -15.62
CA ARG A 218 -10.98 8.99 -16.03
C ARG A 218 -10.97 7.82 -15.03
N LEU A 219 -9.82 7.48 -14.47
CA LEU A 219 -9.70 6.40 -13.48
C LEU A 219 -10.26 6.81 -12.12
N THR A 220 -9.90 8.00 -11.66
CA THR A 220 -10.31 8.50 -10.35
C THR A 220 -11.77 8.91 -10.37
N GLY A 221 -12.27 9.45 -11.48
CA GLY A 221 -13.56 10.09 -11.65
C GLY A 221 -13.60 11.51 -11.06
N GLU A 222 -12.46 12.16 -10.91
CA GLU A 222 -12.32 13.53 -10.37
C GLU A 222 -11.63 14.43 -11.40
N SER A 223 -11.98 15.72 -11.40
CA SER A 223 -11.28 16.72 -12.20
C SER A 223 -9.99 17.15 -11.48
N LEU A 224 -8.87 17.03 -12.19
CA LEU A 224 -7.54 17.47 -11.77
C LEU A 224 -7.19 18.86 -12.32
N ARG A 225 -8.05 19.43 -13.18
CA ARG A 225 -7.85 20.76 -13.78
C ARG A 225 -7.84 21.91 -12.77
N ASN A 226 -8.37 21.69 -11.56
CA ASN A 226 -8.46 22.70 -10.50
C ASN A 226 -7.49 22.46 -9.33
N SER A 227 -6.67 21.39 -9.36
CA SER A 227 -5.77 21.03 -8.25
C SER A 227 -4.45 21.82 -8.20
N ASN A 228 -4.39 23.00 -8.83
CA ASN A 228 -3.24 23.92 -8.77
C ASN A 228 -3.13 24.68 -7.43
N LEU A 229 -3.91 24.32 -6.41
CA LEU A 229 -3.85 24.92 -5.09
C LEU A 229 -2.87 24.11 -4.20
N ASP A 230 -1.72 24.73 -3.92
CA ASP A 230 -0.75 24.46 -2.84
C ASP A 230 0.10 23.17 -2.82
N GLY A 231 0.27 22.44 -3.94
CA GLY A 231 1.14 21.24 -3.94
C GLY A 231 1.68 20.72 -5.27
N GLY A 232 1.32 21.34 -6.40
CA GLY A 232 1.69 20.86 -7.73
C GLY A 232 0.89 19.62 -8.19
N VAL A 233 1.00 19.32 -9.49
CA VAL A 233 0.16 18.32 -10.19
C VAL A 233 0.27 16.91 -9.59
N THR A 234 1.44 16.50 -9.10
CA THR A 234 1.64 15.17 -8.50
C THR A 234 0.82 14.97 -7.23
N ILE A 235 0.80 15.95 -6.32
CA ILE A 235 0.07 15.86 -5.05
C ILE A 235 -1.44 15.87 -5.30
N GLY A 236 -1.91 16.73 -6.21
CA GLY A 236 -3.31 16.73 -6.65
C GLY A 236 -3.74 15.40 -7.24
N MET A 237 -2.88 14.80 -8.07
CA MET A 237 -3.11 13.50 -8.70
C MET A 237 -3.21 12.38 -7.67
N GLU A 238 -2.30 12.32 -6.71
CA GLU A 238 -2.32 11.32 -5.64
C GLU A 238 -3.60 11.40 -4.82
N GLN A 239 -3.96 12.61 -4.36
CA GLN A 239 -5.18 12.79 -3.58
C GLN A 239 -6.43 12.39 -4.37
N ALA A 240 -6.48 12.67 -5.67
CA ALA A 240 -7.58 12.21 -6.52
C ALA A 240 -7.62 10.68 -6.64
N PHE A 241 -6.46 10.02 -6.72
CA PHE A 241 -6.39 8.56 -6.70
C PHE A 241 -6.91 7.98 -5.38
N LEU A 242 -6.51 8.55 -4.25
CA LEU A 242 -6.97 8.12 -2.92
C LEU A 242 -8.49 8.29 -2.76
N ARG A 243 -9.04 9.43 -3.21
CA ARG A 243 -10.49 9.67 -3.19
C ARG A 243 -11.25 8.78 -4.17
N GLY A 244 -10.72 8.56 -5.37
CA GLY A 244 -11.25 7.63 -6.36
C GLY A 244 -11.35 6.20 -5.82
N LEU A 245 -10.28 5.72 -5.18
CA LEU A 245 -10.24 4.40 -4.54
C LEU A 245 -11.24 4.31 -3.38
N THR A 246 -11.31 5.34 -2.54
CA THR A 246 -12.31 5.43 -1.45
C THR A 246 -13.74 5.33 -1.99
N ARG A 247 -14.05 6.04 -3.09
CA ARG A 247 -15.37 5.95 -3.75
C ARG A 247 -15.63 4.55 -4.32
N GLN A 248 -14.62 3.91 -4.90
CA GLN A 248 -14.74 2.54 -5.39
C GLN A 248 -15.07 1.58 -4.26
N PHE A 249 -14.36 1.67 -3.12
CA PHE A 249 -14.64 0.85 -1.95
C PHE A 249 -16.03 1.08 -1.36
N ARG A 250 -16.47 2.34 -1.25
CA ARG A 250 -17.85 2.66 -0.82
C ARG A 250 -18.91 2.02 -1.72
N ARG A 251 -18.68 1.99 -3.03
CA ARG A 251 -19.59 1.32 -3.99
C ARG A 251 -19.57 -0.20 -3.83
N LEU A 252 -18.38 -0.79 -3.68
CA LEU A 252 -18.22 -2.23 -3.48
C LEU A 252 -18.78 -2.70 -2.12
N GLY A 253 -18.65 -1.88 -1.07
CA GLY A 253 -19.15 -2.12 0.29
C GLY A 253 -20.64 -1.85 0.50
N ARG A 254 -21.42 -1.63 -0.57
CA ARG A 254 -22.89 -1.51 -0.49
C ARG A 254 -23.56 -2.83 -0.13
N ASP A 255 -22.97 -3.96 -0.50
CA ASP A 255 -23.41 -5.27 -0.03
C ASP A 255 -22.95 -5.45 1.43
N PRO A 256 -23.86 -5.41 2.42
CA PRO A 256 -23.49 -5.47 3.83
C PRO A 256 -22.95 -6.84 4.26
N LEU A 257 -23.15 -7.88 3.43
CA LEU A 257 -22.65 -9.23 3.66
C LEU A 257 -21.42 -9.55 2.80
N GLY A 258 -20.99 -8.59 1.96
CA GLY A 258 -19.90 -8.75 1.02
C GLY A 258 -18.52 -8.56 1.65
N LEU A 259 -17.51 -9.24 1.09
CA LEU A 259 -16.11 -9.08 1.50
C LEU A 259 -15.59 -7.64 1.36
N ALA A 260 -16.19 -6.87 0.45
CA ALA A 260 -15.80 -5.50 0.21
C ALA A 260 -15.99 -4.60 1.45
N VAL A 261 -16.89 -4.94 2.37
CA VAL A 261 -17.04 -4.21 3.64
C VAL A 261 -15.76 -4.30 4.48
N ILE A 262 -15.12 -5.47 4.48
CA ILE A 262 -13.86 -5.68 5.20
C ILE A 262 -12.75 -4.85 4.58
N ILE A 263 -12.64 -4.88 3.24
CA ILE A 263 -11.61 -4.12 2.50
C ILE A 263 -11.84 -2.60 2.66
N GLU A 264 -13.08 -2.13 2.57
CA GLU A 264 -13.43 -0.72 2.78
C GLU A 264 -13.07 -0.26 4.19
N TYR A 265 -13.41 -1.04 5.22
CA TYR A 265 -13.07 -0.71 6.60
C TYR A 265 -11.56 -0.60 6.80
N LEU A 266 -10.80 -1.60 6.35
CA LEU A 266 -9.34 -1.61 6.46
C LEU A 266 -8.72 -0.44 5.69
N TRP A 267 -9.21 -0.14 4.49
CA TRP A 267 -8.75 1.02 3.72
C TRP A 267 -8.94 2.34 4.46
N ARG A 268 -10.11 2.54 5.09
CA ARG A 268 -10.40 3.76 5.86
C ARG A 268 -9.47 3.90 7.07
N VAL A 269 -9.19 2.79 7.73
CA VAL A 269 -8.22 2.72 8.84
C VAL A 269 -6.83 3.12 8.34
N GLU A 270 -6.33 2.52 7.26
CA GLU A 270 -5.01 2.86 6.70
C GLU A 270 -4.94 4.33 6.26
N LEU A 271 -5.99 4.85 5.61
CA LEU A 271 -6.09 6.26 5.22
C LEU A 271 -6.06 7.19 6.44
N ALA A 272 -6.68 6.80 7.55
CA ALA A 272 -6.63 7.56 8.80
C ALA A 272 -5.21 7.58 9.39
N VAL A 273 -4.49 6.43 9.42
CA VAL A 273 -3.08 6.37 9.84
C VAL A 273 -2.23 7.31 9.00
N HIS A 274 -2.33 7.20 7.67
CA HIS A 274 -1.55 8.02 6.75
C HIS A 274 -1.82 9.51 6.93
N ASN A 275 -3.10 9.91 7.02
CA ASN A 275 -3.44 11.32 7.29
C ASN A 275 -2.89 11.79 8.64
N GLN A 276 -2.85 10.93 9.66
CA GLN A 276 -2.25 11.25 10.94
C GLN A 276 -0.72 11.39 10.85
N LEU A 277 -0.04 10.50 10.12
CA LEU A 277 1.39 10.59 9.86
C LEU A 277 1.70 11.92 9.17
N LEU A 278 1.01 12.23 8.06
CA LEU A 278 1.15 13.50 7.36
C LEU A 278 0.95 14.71 8.29
N ARG A 279 -0.09 14.71 9.13
CA ARG A 279 -0.34 15.79 10.11
C ARG A 279 0.77 15.94 11.15
N LYS A 280 1.37 14.84 11.60
CA LYS A 280 2.47 14.86 12.58
C LYS A 280 3.78 15.31 11.95
N THR A 281 4.04 14.96 10.70
CA THR A 281 5.27 15.31 9.99
C THR A 281 5.20 16.67 9.28
N LEU A 282 4.01 17.27 9.19
CA LEU A 282 3.76 18.65 8.75
C LEU A 282 4.40 19.74 9.65
N SER A 283 5.25 19.40 10.64
CA SER A 283 6.06 20.41 11.33
C SER A 283 7.31 20.84 10.57
N ASP A 284 7.93 19.99 9.73
CA ASP A 284 9.24 20.38 9.14
C ASP A 284 9.55 19.92 7.69
N ASP A 285 8.84 18.95 7.07
CA ASP A 285 9.28 18.48 5.72
C ASP A 285 8.17 17.94 4.80
N ARG A 286 7.34 18.86 4.32
CA ARG A 286 6.12 18.58 3.52
C ARG A 286 6.41 17.90 2.16
N GLY A 287 7.60 18.09 1.60
CA GLY A 287 7.93 17.66 0.23
C GLY A 287 8.34 16.20 0.10
N SER A 288 9.03 15.66 1.11
CA SER A 288 9.54 14.27 1.11
C SER A 288 8.47 13.25 1.55
N LEU A 289 7.57 13.67 2.44
CA LEU A 289 6.64 12.76 3.14
C LEU A 289 5.28 12.61 2.47
N LEU A 290 4.86 13.60 1.64
CA LEU A 290 3.69 13.45 0.78
C LEU A 290 3.93 12.46 -0.37
N GLU A 291 5.13 11.90 -0.51
CA GLU A 291 5.44 10.81 -1.45
C GLU A 291 5.20 9.42 -0.85
N GLU A 292 4.72 9.33 0.39
CA GLU A 292 4.29 8.10 1.03
C GLU A 292 2.97 7.61 0.43
N VAL A 293 3.03 7.08 -0.78
CA VAL A 293 1.84 6.51 -1.39
C VAL A 293 1.34 5.38 -0.48
N LEU A 294 0.10 5.53 -0.04
CA LEU A 294 -0.60 4.70 0.96
C LEU A 294 -0.46 3.18 0.78
N LEU A 295 -0.03 2.70 -0.38
CA LEU A 295 0.09 1.29 -0.74
C LEU A 295 1.31 0.96 -1.64
N LEU A 296 2.30 1.86 -1.77
CA LEU A 296 3.39 1.77 -2.76
C LEU A 296 4.72 2.35 -2.32
#